data_AF-A0AB72VF16-F1
#
_entry.id   AF-A0AB72VF16-F1
#
_cell.length_a   1.000
_cell.length_b   1.000
_cell.length_c   1.000
_cell.angle_alpha   90.00
_cell.angle_beta   90.00
_cell.angle_gamma   90.00
#
_symmetry.space_group_name_H-M   'P 1'
#
loop_
_entity.id
_entity.type
_entity.pdbx_description
1 polymer ?
#
loop_
_entity_poly.entity_id
_entity_poly.type
_entity_poly.pdbx_seq_one_letter_code
_entity_poly.pdbx_strand_id
1 'polypeptide(L)' 'MSAPMFELRTNAELQAELDDLLLKIKPFDVEQLKRLRDADAISSEEADLLDRIKALTWLING' A
#
# COMPACT_ATOMS: atom_id res chain seq x y z
N MET A 1 21.03 -8.37 20.35
CA MET A 1 19.66 -8.37 19.77
C MET A 1 19.37 -6.93 19.37
N SER A 2 19.22 -6.62 18.07
CA SER A 2 18.82 -5.26 17.65
C SER A 2 17.37 -5.04 18.04
N ALA A 3 17.11 -4.00 18.82
CA ALA A 3 15.74 -3.55 19.06
C ALA A 3 15.15 -3.02 17.73
N PRO A 4 13.86 -3.23 17.47
CA PRO A 4 13.20 -2.61 16.32
C PRO A 4 13.30 -1.09 16.45
N MET A 5 13.90 -0.43 15.46
CA MET A 5 13.85 1.02 15.35
C MET A 5 12.46 1.41 14.86
N PHE A 6 11.69 2.07 15.73
CA PHE A 6 10.46 2.72 15.34
C PHE A 6 10.84 4.06 14.72
N GLU A 7 10.85 4.13 13.40
CA GLU A 7 10.95 5.41 12.70
C GLU A 7 9.62 6.14 12.87
N LEU A 8 9.67 7.27 13.57
CA LEU A 8 8.55 8.21 13.66
C LEU A 8 8.39 8.86 12.30
N ARG A 9 7.45 8.36 11.49
CA ARG A 9 7.02 9.02 10.26
C ARG A 9 5.79 9.87 10.53
N THR A 10 5.79 11.06 9.95
CA THR A 10 4.67 11.99 9.99
C THR A 10 3.56 11.51 9.06
N ASN A 11 2.32 11.91 9.34
CA ASN A 11 1.19 11.61 8.44
C ASN A 11 1.43 12.16 7.02
N ALA A 12 2.16 13.27 6.88
CA ALA A 12 2.54 13.82 5.58
C ALA A 12 3.45 12.88 4.78
N GLU A 13 4.42 12.23 5.43
CA GLU A 13 5.30 11.25 4.79
C GLU A 13 4.55 9.97 4.42
N LEU A 14 3.60 9.53 5.27
CA LEU A 14 2.74 8.39 4.96
C LEU A 14 1.83 8.68 3.76
N GLN A 15 1.28 9.89 3.67
CA GLN A 15 0.46 10.32 2.54
C GLN A 15 1.28 10.39 1.26
N ALA A 16 2.51 10.92 1.31
CA ALA A 16 3.40 10.96 0.14
C ALA A 16 3.73 9.54 -0.37
N GLU A 17 4.01 8.59 0.52
CA GLU A 17 4.23 7.20 0.11
C GLU A 17 2.96 6.57 -0.50
N LEU A 18 1.79 6.85 0.07
CA LEU A 18 0.52 6.38 -0.48
C LEU A 18 0.31 6.91 -1.90
N ASP A 19 0.55 8.21 -2.12
CA ASP A 19 0.41 8.85 -3.43
C ASP A 19 1.39 8.24 -4.46
N ASP A 20 2.64 7.97 -4.06
CA ASP A 20 3.64 7.30 -4.90
C ASP A 20 3.21 5.87 -5.29
N LEU A 21 2.65 5.11 -4.34
CA LEU A 21 2.15 3.77 -4.62
C LEU A 21 0.93 3.81 -5.54
N LEU A 22 0.03 4.79 -5.38
CA LEU A 22 -1.10 4.99 -6.29
C LEU A 22 -0.67 5.35 -7.71
N LEU A 23 0.49 5.99 -7.88
CA LEU A 23 1.08 6.21 -9.20
C LEU A 23 1.68 4.94 -9.80
N LYS A 24 2.28 4.07 -8.98
CA LYS A 24 2.90 2.81 -9.43
C LYS A 24 1.90 1.77 -9.92
N ILE A 25 0.69 1.75 -9.36
CA ILE A 25 -0.35 0.80 -9.78
C ILE A 25 -1.01 1.16 -11.10
N LYS A 26 -0.75 2.35 -11.67
CA LYS A 26 -1.30 2.75 -12.97
C LYS A 26 -0.87 1.77 -14.08
N PRO A 27 -1.78 1.37 -14.98
CA PRO A 27 -3.10 1.97 -15.24
C PRO A 27 -4.22 1.49 -14.32
N PHE A 28 -3.95 0.57 -13.40
CA PHE A 28 -4.96 0.03 -12.49
C PHE A 28 -5.21 0.96 -11.29
N ASP A 29 -6.43 0.90 -10.76
CA ASP A 29 -6.78 1.47 -9.46
C ASP A 29 -6.86 0.39 -8.36
N VAL A 30 -6.98 0.84 -7.12
CA VAL A 30 -7.05 -0.05 -5.94
C VAL A 30 -8.23 -1.02 -6.01
N GLU A 31 -9.37 -0.59 -6.57
CA GLU A 31 -10.56 -1.43 -6.70
C GLU A 31 -10.38 -2.50 -7.79
N GLN A 32 -9.69 -2.17 -8.88
CA GLN A 32 -9.30 -3.13 -9.91
C GLN A 32 -8.33 -4.16 -9.36
N LEU A 33 -7.32 -3.77 -8.56
CA LEU A 33 -6.44 -4.71 -7.89
C LEU A 33 -7.20 -5.62 -6.91
N LYS A 34 -8.18 -5.09 -6.16
CA LYS A 34 -9.05 -5.93 -5.31
C LYS A 34 -9.82 -6.96 -6.14
N ARG A 35 -10.40 -6.57 -7.27
CA ARG A 35 -11.10 -7.51 -8.17
C ARG A 35 -10.17 -8.56 -8.76
N LEU A 36 -8.94 -8.19 -9.13
CA LEU A 36 -7.94 -9.16 -9.59
C LEU A 36 -7.59 -10.17 -8.51
N ARG A 37 -7.47 -9.73 -7.25
CA ARG A 37 -7.25 -10.62 -6.10
C ARG A 37 -8.43 -11.56 -5.88
N ASP A 38 -9.65 -11.05 -5.94
CA ASP A 38 -10.86 -11.87 -5.78
C ASP A 38 -11.03 -12.89 -6.91
N ALA A 39 -10.47 -12.59 -8.10
CA ALA A 39 -10.45 -13.47 -9.26
C ALA A 39 -9.24 -14.42 -9.31
N ASP A 40 -8.37 -14.42 -8.29
CA ASP A 40 -7.11 -15.17 -8.24
C ASP A 40 -6.18 -14.90 -9.46
N ALA A 41 -6.29 -13.69 -10.02
CA ALA A 41 -5.57 -13.23 -11.21
C ALA A 41 -4.55 -12.11 -10.90
N ILE A 42 -4.39 -11.76 -9.62
CA ILE A 42 -3.43 -10.76 -9.17
C ILE A 42 -2.01 -11.34 -9.16
N SER A 43 -1.04 -10.58 -9.64
CA SER A 43 0.36 -10.96 -9.49
C SER A 43 0.85 -10.77 -8.05
N SER A 44 1.94 -11.45 -7.67
CA SER A 44 2.54 -11.28 -6.34
C SER A 44 2.92 -9.82 -6.06
N GLU A 45 3.47 -9.12 -7.05
CA GLU A 45 3.89 -7.73 -6.93
C GLU A 45 2.69 -6.80 -6.70
N GLU A 46 1.60 -6.99 -7.45
CA GLU A 46 0.36 -6.23 -7.26
C GLU A 46 -0.31 -6.51 -5.92
N ALA A 47 -0.23 -7.76 -5.44
CA ALA A 47 -0.74 -8.13 -4.12
C ALA A 47 0.02 -7.44 -3.00
N ASP A 48 1.36 -7.40 -3.08
CA ASP A 48 2.22 -6.70 -2.13
C ASP A 48 1.94 -5.19 -2.13
N LEU A 49 1.78 -4.59 -3.31
CA LEU A 49 1.40 -3.18 -3.45
C LEU A 49 0.03 -2.90 -2.82
N LEU A 50 -0.96 -3.76 -3.09
CA LEU A 50 -2.31 -3.62 -2.53
C LEU A 50 -2.30 -3.71 -1.00
N ASP A 51 -1.55 -4.65 -0.44
CA ASP A 51 -1.44 -4.80 1.01
C ASP A 51 -0.70 -3.62 1.65
N ARG A 52 0.32 -3.07 0.98
CA ARG A 52 1.02 -1.86 1.43
C ARG A 52 0.12 -0.63 1.42
N ILE A 53 -0.67 -0.44 0.36
CA ILE A 53 -1.65 0.65 0.24
C ILE A 53 -2.69 0.56 1.35
N LYS A 54 -3.22 -0.64 1.64
CA LYS A 54 -4.17 -0.88 2.73
C LYS A 54 -3.56 -0.53 4.09
N ALA A 55 -2.31 -0.95 4.34
CA ALA A 55 -1.62 -0.65 5.58
C ALA A 55 -1.41 0.86 5.78
N LEU A 56 -0.96 1.58 4.76
CA LEU A 56 -0.80 3.04 4.83
C LEU A 56 -2.14 3.75 5.04
N THR A 57 -3.19 3.33 4.33
CA THR A 57 -4.53 3.88 4.50
C THR A 57 -5.03 3.71 5.93
N TRP A 58 -4.80 2.53 6.53
CA TRP A 58 -5.15 2.27 7.92
C TRP A 58 -4.33 3.12 8.90
N LEU A 59 -3.01 3.28 8.66
CA LEU A 59 -2.14 4.11 9.51
C LEU A 59 -2.49 5.61 9.44
N ILE A 60 -2.97 6.10 8.30
CA ILE A 60 -3.32 7.52 8.11
C ILE A 60 -4.69 7.84 8.72
N ASN A 61 -5.66 6.92 8.63
CA ASN A 61 -7.05 7.14 9.06
C ASN A 61 -7.39 6.51 10.42
N GLY A 62 -6.49 5.72 10.99
CA GLY A 62 -6.65 4.98 12.25
C GLY A 62 -6.26 5.75 13.50
#